data_AF-A0A350P1S8-F1
#
_entry.id   AF-A0A350P1S8-F1
#
_cell.length_a   1.000
_cell.length_b   1.000
_cell.length_c   1.000
_cell.angle_alpha   90.00
_cell.angle_beta   90.00
_cell.angle_gamma   90.00
#
_symmetry.space_group_name_H-M   'P 1'
#
loop_
_entity.id
_entity.type
_entity.pdbx_description
1 polymer ?
#
loop_
_entity_poly.entity_id
_entity_poly.type
_entity_poly.pdbx_seq_one_letter_code
_entity_poly.pdbx_strand_id
1 'polypeptide(L)'
;MAESKYLSLDGYHRKFDDDKQISINIAALFKDELGKDVLKYLRSITIEAVHGAAVSDAELRHMEGQRYIVGLIESRIRHGQKAKSNE
;
A
#
# COMPACT_ATOMS: atom_id res chain seq x y z
N MET A 1 29.42 11.23 10.26
CA MET A 1 28.87 10.49 9.10
C MET A 1 27.36 10.69 9.15
N ALA A 2 26.74 11.22 8.09
CA ALA A 2 25.29 11.40 8.10
C ALA A 2 24.62 10.01 8.18
N GLU A 3 23.74 9.80 9.15
CA GLU A 3 22.92 8.58 9.19
C GLU A 3 22.24 8.41 7.84
N SER A 4 22.43 7.25 7.21
CA SER A 4 21.76 6.90 5.97
C SER A 4 20.26 7.02 6.20
N LYS A 5 19.64 8.03 5.58
CA LYS A 5 18.22 8.32 5.75
C LYS A 5 17.45 7.24 4.99
N TYR A 6 17.02 6.19 5.70
CA TYR A 6 16.26 5.10 5.11
C TYR A 6 14.96 5.65 4.49
N LEU A 7 14.78 5.37 3.19
CA LEU A 7 13.58 5.72 2.45
C LEU A 7 12.60 4.54 2.52
N SER A 8 11.47 4.75 3.17
CA SER A 8 10.38 3.80 3.31
C SER A 8 9.70 3.48 1.97
N LEU A 9 8.93 2.38 1.93
CA LEU A 9 8.16 1.96 0.75
C LEU A 9 7.15 3.01 0.24
N ASP A 10 6.71 3.90 1.12
CA ASP A 10 5.76 4.98 0.82
C ASP A 10 6.46 6.33 0.54
N GLY A 11 7.79 6.33 0.40
CA GLY A 11 8.58 7.54 0.08
C GLY A 11 8.85 8.47 1.26
N TYR A 12 8.43 8.12 2.48
CA TYR A 12 8.77 8.89 3.68
C TYR A 12 10.07 8.39 4.30
N HIS A 13 10.73 9.25 5.07
CA HIS A 13 11.92 8.84 5.81
C HIS A 13 11.52 8.38 7.22
N ARG A 14 11.88 7.14 7.56
CA ARG A 14 11.65 6.54 8.90
C ARG A 14 12.85 5.69 9.29
N LYS A 15 12.92 5.27 10.55
CA LYS A 15 13.83 4.18 10.94
C LYS A 15 13.41 2.89 10.24
N PHE A 16 14.38 2.03 9.95
CA PHE A 16 14.15 0.75 9.29
C PHE A 16 13.14 -0.12 10.06
N ASP A 17 13.30 -0.23 11.38
CA ASP A 17 12.43 -1.05 12.23
C ASP A 17 10.99 -0.52 12.29
N ASP A 18 10.81 0.81 12.33
CA ASP A 18 9.49 1.44 12.29
C ASP A 18 8.76 1.11 10.98
N ASP A 19 9.48 1.15 9.85
CA ASP A 19 8.93 0.82 8.53
C ASP A 19 8.58 -0.66 8.38
N LYS A 20 9.45 -1.54 8.91
CA LYS A 20 9.20 -2.97 9.01
C LYS A 20 7.94 -3.24 9.82
N GLN A 21 7.78 -2.60 10.98
CA GLN A 21 6.63 -2.78 11.86
C GLN A 21 5.32 -2.35 11.19
N ILE A 22 5.30 -1.23 10.46
CA ILE A 22 4.13 -0.81 9.67
C ILE A 22 3.70 -1.92 8.71
N SER A 23 4.66 -2.54 8.03
CA SER A 23 4.40 -3.58 7.05
C SER A 23 3.89 -4.87 7.71
N ILE A 24 4.44 -5.23 8.87
CA ILE A 24 3.97 -6.36 9.69
C ILE A 24 2.51 -6.14 10.14
N ASN A 25 2.17 -4.93 10.59
CA ASN A 25 0.83 -4.59 11.06
C ASN A 25 -0.19 -4.66 9.91
N ILE A 26 0.15 -4.09 8.75
CA ILE A 26 -0.72 -4.16 7.56
C ILE A 26 -0.90 -5.61 7.11
N ALA A 27 0.17 -6.40 7.03
CA ALA A 27 0.08 -7.81 6.67
C ALA A 27 -0.77 -8.62 7.67
N ALA A 28 -0.71 -8.28 8.97
CA ALA A 28 -1.53 -8.93 9.99
C ALA A 28 -3.02 -8.57 9.86
N LEU A 29 -3.33 -7.30 9.57
CA LEU A 29 -4.70 -6.81 9.38
C LEU A 29 -5.39 -7.48 8.18
N PHE A 30 -4.67 -7.68 7.09
CA PHE A 30 -5.21 -8.26 5.85
C PHE A 30 -4.99 -9.78 5.72
N LYS A 31 -4.72 -10.49 6.83
CA LYS A 31 -4.40 -11.93 6.78
C LYS A 31 -5.62 -12.82 6.65
N ASP A 32 -6.73 -12.43 7.28
CA ASP A 32 -7.95 -13.24 7.39
C ASP A 32 -8.97 -12.88 6.29
N GLU A 33 -10.06 -13.65 6.22
CA GLU A 33 -11.07 -13.47 5.17
C GLU A 33 -11.73 -12.08 5.24
N LEU A 34 -11.99 -11.56 6.45
CA LEU A 34 -12.55 -10.22 6.62
C LEU A 34 -11.62 -9.15 6.04
N GLY A 35 -10.33 -9.20 6.36
CA GLY A 35 -9.34 -8.29 5.80
C GLY A 35 -9.27 -8.40 4.28
N LYS A 36 -9.23 -9.63 3.75
CA LYS A 36 -9.22 -9.87 2.29
C LYS A 36 -10.46 -9.30 1.60
N ASP A 37 -11.64 -9.43 2.20
CA ASP A 37 -12.88 -8.88 1.66
C ASP A 37 -12.85 -7.34 1.62
N VAL A 38 -12.30 -6.70 2.67
CA VAL A 38 -12.07 -5.25 2.68
C VAL A 38 -11.10 -4.84 1.58
N LEU A 39 -9.98 -5.55 1.42
CA LEU A 39 -9.01 -5.27 0.35
C LEU A 39 -9.63 -5.42 -1.04
N LYS A 40 -10.43 -6.47 -1.25
CA LYS A 40 -11.16 -6.71 -2.49
C LYS A 40 -12.13 -5.57 -2.79
N TYR A 41 -12.86 -5.08 -1.77
CA TYR A 41 -13.72 -3.91 -1.94
C TYR A 41 -12.91 -2.66 -2.33
N LEU A 42 -11.81 -2.36 -1.63
CA LEU A 42 -10.94 -1.22 -1.95
C LEU A 42 -10.41 -1.30 -3.39
N ARG A 43 -10.01 -2.49 -3.86
CA ARG A 43 -9.59 -2.70 -5.25
C ARG A 43 -10.71 -2.39 -6.24
N SER A 44 -11.93 -2.86 -5.96
CA SER A 44 -13.09 -2.70 -6.83
C SER A 44 -13.45 -1.24 -7.09
N ILE A 45 -13.29 -0.37 -6.09
CA ILE A 45 -13.59 1.07 -6.20
C ILE A 45 -12.38 1.93 -6.61
N THR A 46 -11.19 1.33 -6.85
CA THR A 46 -9.97 2.07 -7.21
C THR A 46 -9.22 1.46 -8.41
N ILE A 47 -8.43 0.41 -8.19
CA ILE A 47 -7.55 -0.23 -9.17
C ILE A 47 -8.36 -0.79 -10.33
N GLU A 48 -9.51 -1.40 -10.03
CA GLU A 48 -10.35 -2.09 -11.01
C GLU A 48 -11.43 -1.16 -11.60
N ALA A 49 -11.52 0.08 -11.12
CA ALA A 49 -12.47 1.07 -11.61
C ALA A 49 -12.03 1.64 -12.97
N VAL A 50 -12.85 1.41 -14.00
CA VAL A 50 -12.66 1.89 -15.37
C VAL A 50 -13.33 3.24 -15.56
N HIS A 51 -12.66 4.14 -16.29
CA HIS A 51 -13.15 5.48 -16.58
C HIS A 51 -13.44 5.62 -18.08
N GLY A 52 -14.56 6.28 -18.40
CA GLY A 52 -14.95 6.53 -19.79
C GLY A 52 -14.15 7.68 -20.43
N ALA A 53 -14.27 7.82 -21.74
CA ALA A 53 -13.49 8.81 -22.53
C ALA A 53 -13.74 10.28 -22.16
N ALA A 54 -14.82 10.58 -21.43
CA ALA A 54 -15.15 11.94 -20.99
C ALA A 54 -14.48 12.35 -19.67
N VAL A 55 -13.70 11.46 -19.04
CA VAL A 55 -13.00 11.76 -17.78
C VAL A 55 -11.95 12.86 -17.99
N SER A 56 -11.93 13.84 -17.10
CA SER A 56 -10.95 14.92 -17.13
C SER A 56 -9.61 14.49 -16.56
N ASP A 57 -8.56 15.23 -16.92
CA ASP A 57 -7.21 15.03 -16.35
C ASP A 57 -7.18 15.20 -14.83
N ALA A 58 -8.03 16.06 -14.27
CA ALA A 58 -8.11 16.25 -12.82
C ALA A 58 -8.71 15.03 -12.12
N GLU A 59 -9.79 14.47 -12.69
CA GLU A 59 -10.40 13.23 -12.18
C GLU A 59 -9.43 12.05 -12.31
N LEU A 60 -8.74 11.90 -13.44
CA LEU A 60 -7.74 10.86 -13.62
C LEU A 60 -6.61 10.93 -12.59
N ARG A 61 -6.08 12.13 -12.32
CA ARG A 61 -5.03 12.32 -11.29
C ARG A 61 -5.54 11.98 -9.89
N HIS A 62 -6.79 12.32 -9.58
CA HIS A 62 -7.39 11.96 -8.31
C HIS A 62 -7.52 10.44 -8.16
N MET A 63 -8.02 9.76 -9.19
CA MET A 63 -8.16 8.31 -9.23
C MET A 63 -6.82 7.60 -9.14
N GLU A 64 -5.78 8.11 -9.81
CA GLU A 64 -4.44 7.56 -9.71
C GLU A 64 -3.87 7.68 -8.29
N GLY A 65 -4.15 8.79 -7.59
CA GLY A 65 -3.84 8.92 -6.17
C GLY A 65 -4.52 7.85 -5.31
N GLN A 66 -5.80 7.54 -5.58
CA GLN A 66 -6.51 6.47 -4.88
C GLN A 66 -5.91 5.09 -5.18
N ARG A 67 -5.60 4.80 -6.44
CA ARG A 67 -4.96 3.54 -6.86
C ARG A 67 -3.58 3.36 -6.22
N TYR A 68 -2.80 4.43 -6.15
CA TYR A 68 -1.49 4.43 -5.50
C TYR A 68 -1.60 3.98 -4.04
N ILE A 69 -2.57 4.50 -3.27
CA ILE A 69 -2.75 4.12 -1.87
C ILE A 69 -3.08 2.64 -1.73
N VAL A 70 -3.98 2.09 -2.55
CA VAL A 70 -4.33 0.67 -2.49
C VAL A 70 -3.15 -0.21 -2.93
N GLY A 71 -2.42 0.18 -3.99
CA GLY A 71 -1.21 -0.52 -4.42
C GLY A 71 -0.08 -0.49 -3.37
N LEU A 72 0.01 0.60 -2.59
CA LEU A 72 0.94 0.71 -1.46
C LEU A 72 0.54 -0.25 -0.33
N ILE A 73 -0.75 -0.37 -0.01
CA ILE A 73 -1.24 -1.36 0.97
C ILE A 73 -0.83 -2.78 0.53
N GLU A 74 -1.06 -3.15 -0.73
CA GLU A 74 -0.65 -4.47 -1.23
C GLU A 74 0.86 -4.69 -1.18
N SER A 75 1.64 -3.65 -1.45
CA SER A 75 3.10 -3.69 -1.34
C SER A 75 3.56 -3.88 0.11
N ARG A 76 2.89 -3.22 1.06
CA ARG A 76 3.12 -3.38 2.50
C ARG A 76 2.76 -4.79 2.98
N ILE A 77 1.68 -5.39 2.48
CA ILE A 77 1.31 -6.79 2.78
C ILE A 77 2.46 -7.73 2.36
N ARG A 78 2.92 -7.63 1.09
CA ARG A 78 4.02 -8.46 0.57
C ARG A 78 5.32 -8.25 1.36
N HIS A 79 5.62 -7.00 1.73
CA HIS A 79 6.80 -6.69 2.53
C HIS A 79 6.71 -7.28 3.94
N GLY A 80 5.56 -7.15 4.62
CA GLY A 80 5.34 -7.71 5.96
C GLY A 80 5.37 -9.23 5.99
N GLN A 81 4.87 -9.91 4.94
CA GLN A 81 4.96 -11.36 4.80
C GLN A 81 6.42 -11.82 4.68
N LYS A 82 7.23 -11.18 3.81
CA LYS A 82 8.67 -11.47 3.68
C LYS A 82 9.44 -11.20 4.97
N ALA A 83 9.10 -10.13 5.67
CA ALA A 83 9.72 -9.76 6.94
C ALA A 83 9.52 -10.81 8.05
N LYS A 84 8.39 -11.53 8.04
CA LYS A 84 8.12 -12.66 8.95
C LYS A 84 8.76 -13.98 8.51
N SER A 85 8.97 -14.17 7.21
CA SER A 85 9.62 -15.40 6.70
C SER A 85 11.13 -15.42 6.88
N ASN A 86 11.75 -14.25 7.05
CA ASN A 86 13.20 -14.09 7.26
C ASN A 86 13.59 -13.96 8.75
N GLU A 87 12.65 -14.25 9.65
CA GLU A 87 12.81 -14.27 11.10
C GLU A 87 12.76 -15.72 11.59
#